data_AF-A0A7S1CY59-F1
#
_entry.id   AF-A0A7S1CY59-F1
#
_cell.length_a   1.000
_cell.length_b   1.000
_cell.length_c   1.000
_cell.angle_alpha   90.00
_cell.angle_beta   90.00
_cell.angle_gamma   90.00
#
_symmetry.space_group_name_H-M   'P 1'
#
loop_
_entity.id
_entity.type
_entity.pdbx_description
1 polymer ?
#
loop_
_entity_poly.entity_id
_entity_poly.type
_entity_poly.pdbx_seq_one_letter_code
_entity_poly.pdbx_strand_id
1 'polypeptide(L)'
;HRQGGYTRILKLSQKRAGDNAAMAVMEYVDRPGELRAARPPSSLQKDILDKAFQEMGIQPLGDEVVEELQHEMNNILSAQDDEANNNNNNKELSEEYEEEEVGEE
;
A
#
# COMPACT_ATOMS: atom_id res chain seq x y z
N HIS A 1 -24.05 -5.62 9.42
CA HIS A 1 -23.15 -4.86 8.51
C HIS A 1 -21.77 -5.50 8.30
N ARG A 2 -21.36 -6.53 9.06
CA ARG A 2 -20.11 -7.25 8.81
C ARG A 2 -20.31 -8.34 7.75
N GLN A 3 -19.42 -8.43 6.76
CA GLN A 3 -19.48 -9.43 5.67
C GLN A 3 -18.49 -10.57 5.96
N GLY A 4 -18.85 -11.47 6.88
CA GLY A 4 -18.01 -12.60 7.30
C GLY A 4 -17.04 -12.29 8.44
N GLY A 5 -16.34 -13.32 8.95
CA GLY A 5 -15.40 -13.17 10.05
C GLY A 5 -16.05 -12.85 11.40
N TYR A 6 -17.15 -13.54 11.72
CA TYR A 6 -17.94 -13.31 12.94
C TYR A 6 -17.32 -13.89 14.20
N THR A 7 -16.34 -14.78 14.05
CA THR A 7 -15.66 -15.46 15.15
C THR A 7 -14.16 -15.23 15.05
N ARG A 8 -13.50 -15.20 16.20
CA ARG A 8 -12.05 -15.14 16.31
C ARG A 8 -11.56 -16.36 17.07
N ILE A 9 -10.44 -16.90 16.61
CA ILE A 9 -9.70 -17.97 17.31
C ILE A 9 -8.34 -17.40 17.70
N LEU A 10 -8.06 -17.36 18.99
CA LEU A 10 -6.78 -16.91 19.55
C LEU A 10 -6.06 -18.07 20.19
N LYS A 11 -4.87 -18.42 19.67
CA LYS A 11 -4.02 -19.46 20.25
C LYS A 11 -3.54 -19.02 21.63
N LEU A 12 -3.63 -19.92 22.61
CA LEU A 12 -3.09 -19.66 23.94
C LEU A 12 -1.55 -19.79 23.94
N SER A 13 -0.90 -19.02 24.81
CA SER A 13 0.56 -19.01 24.94
C SER A 13 1.11 -20.33 25.48
N GLN A 14 0.34 -21.00 26.33
CA GLN A 14 0.70 -22.28 26.92
C GLN A 14 -0.24 -23.39 26.46
N LYS A 15 0.31 -24.59 26.34
CA LYS A 15 -0.45 -25.81 26.07
C LYS A 15 -1.15 -26.30 27.34
N ARG A 16 -2.12 -27.19 27.20
CA ARG A 16 -2.83 -27.76 28.35
C ARG A 16 -1.89 -28.61 29.21
N ALA A 17 -1.96 -28.41 30.53
CA ALA A 17 -1.21 -29.22 31.47
C ALA A 17 -1.73 -30.67 31.46
N GLY A 18 -0.82 -31.65 31.50
CA GLY A 18 -1.14 -33.07 31.52
C GLY A 18 -0.96 -33.77 30.17
N ASP A 19 -1.58 -33.25 29.10
CA ASP A 19 -1.55 -33.87 27.77
C ASP A 19 -0.87 -33.01 26.69
N ASN A 20 -0.42 -31.81 27.05
CA ASN A 20 0.27 -30.89 26.14
C ASN A 20 -0.55 -30.56 24.89
N ALA A 21 -1.88 -30.60 24.99
CA ALA A 21 -2.76 -30.28 23.88
C ALA A 21 -2.64 -28.79 23.50
N ALA A 22 -2.68 -28.50 22.19
CA ALA A 22 -2.75 -27.13 21.70
C ALA A 22 -4.14 -26.54 21.99
N MET A 23 -4.16 -25.38 22.65
CA MET A 23 -5.40 -24.74 23.07
C MET A 23 -5.59 -23.39 22.39
N ALA A 24 -6.85 -22.97 22.27
CA ALA A 24 -7.24 -21.67 21.76
C ALA A 24 -8.53 -21.19 22.43
N VAL A 25 -8.74 -19.87 22.43
CA VAL A 25 -10.01 -19.24 22.80
C VAL A 25 -10.77 -18.93 21.53
N MET A 26 -12.04 -19.37 21.45
CA MET A 26 -12.96 -18.99 20.38
C MET A 26 -13.97 -18.00 20.93
N GLU A 27 -14.21 -16.93 20.17
CA GLU A 27 -15.01 -15.82 20.66
C GLU A 27 -15.78 -15.13 19.53
N TYR A 28 -16.93 -14.51 19.84
CA TYR A 28 -17.65 -13.67 18.87
C TYR A 28 -16.99 -12.30 18.75
N VAL A 29 -16.85 -11.85 17.51
CA VAL A 29 -16.35 -10.52 17.15
C VAL A 29 -17.42 -9.46 17.45
N ASP A 30 -16.99 -8.25 17.84
CA ASP A 30 -17.86 -7.09 18.15
C ASP A 30 -18.73 -7.24 19.41
N ARG A 31 -18.44 -8.21 20.29
CA ARG A 31 -19.15 -8.35 21.57
C ARG A 31 -18.54 -7.45 22.66
N PRO A 32 -19.33 -7.02 23.66
CA PRO A 32 -18.79 -6.29 24.81
C PRO A 32 -17.68 -7.09 25.51
N GLY A 33 -16.53 -6.45 25.75
CA GLY A 33 -15.40 -7.07 26.44
C GLY A 33 -14.66 -8.13 25.61
N GLU A 34 -14.64 -8.01 24.27
CA GLU A 34 -13.80 -8.87 23.43
C GLU A 34 -12.32 -8.75 23.79
N LEU A 35 -11.58 -9.86 23.71
CA LEU A 35 -10.16 -9.92 24.10
C LEU A 35 -9.28 -9.02 23.22
N ARG A 36 -9.70 -8.80 21.98
CA ARG A 36 -9.01 -7.96 21.02
C ARG A 36 -10.02 -7.14 20.24
N ALA A 37 -9.79 -5.83 20.15
CA ALA A 37 -10.62 -4.96 19.33
C ALA A 37 -10.64 -5.42 17.87
N ALA A 38 -11.82 -5.63 17.32
CA ALA A 38 -12.00 -5.94 15.91
C ALA A 38 -11.75 -4.72 15.04
N ARG A 39 -11.26 -4.95 13.81
CA ARG A 39 -11.29 -3.89 12.80
C ARG A 39 -12.75 -3.60 12.43
N PRO A 40 -13.11 -2.31 12.27
CA PRO A 40 -14.44 -1.95 11.83
C PRO A 40 -14.72 -2.55 10.44
N PRO A 41 -15.97 -2.95 10.14
CA PRO A 41 -16.34 -3.43 8.81
C PRO A 41 -16.03 -2.37 7.75
N SER A 42 -15.69 -2.79 6.53
CA SER A 42 -15.25 -1.92 5.43
C SER A 42 -16.24 -0.80 5.12
N SER A 43 -17.55 -1.06 5.25
CA SER A 43 -18.58 -0.04 5.05
C SER A 43 -18.47 1.12 6.02
N LEU A 44 -18.02 0.88 7.26
CA LEU A 44 -17.86 1.94 8.27
C LEU A 44 -16.49 2.63 8.19
N GLN A 45 -15.53 2.06 7.47
CA GLN A 45 -14.18 2.64 7.40
C GLN A 45 -14.18 3.97 6.65
N LYS A 46 -14.95 4.09 5.55
CA LYS A 46 -15.10 5.35 4.80
C LYS A 46 -15.70 6.43 5.67
N ASP A 47 -16.83 6.13 6.33
CA ASP A 47 -17.51 7.09 7.21
C ASP A 47 -16.61 7.58 8.36
N ILE A 48 -15.78 6.71 8.93
CA ILE A 48 -14.84 7.07 10.00
C ILE A 48 -13.71 7.97 9.45
N LEU A 49 -13.17 7.61 8.30
CA LEU A 49 -12.11 8.38 7.63
C LEU A 49 -12.62 9.77 7.24
N ASP A 50 -13.79 9.85 6.60
CA ASP A 50 -14.40 11.10 6.14
C ASP A 50 -14.67 12.04 7.32
N LYS A 51 -15.18 11.51 8.43
CA LYS A 51 -15.35 12.29 9.68
C LYS A 51 -14.02 12.79 10.21
N ALA A 52 -13.00 11.93 10.26
CA ALA A 52 -11.68 12.32 10.74
C ALA A 52 -11.06 13.42 9.86
N PHE A 53 -11.19 13.33 8.54
CA PHE A 53 -10.73 14.36 7.61
C PHE A 53 -11.47 15.69 7.81
N GLN A 54 -12.80 15.65 7.97
CA GLN A 54 -13.59 16.84 8.29
C GLN A 54 -13.19 17.49 9.61
N GLU A 55 -12.98 16.70 10.67
CA GLU A 55 -12.50 17.20 11.96
C GLU A 55 -11.12 17.85 11.87
N MET A 56 -10.24 17.32 11.01
CA MET A 56 -8.92 17.90 10.73
C MET A 56 -8.97 19.08 9.74
N GLY A 57 -10.16 19.46 9.24
CA GLY A 57 -10.31 20.52 8.25
C GLY A 57 -9.75 20.18 6.87
N ILE A 58 -9.50 18.90 6.60
CA ILE A 58 -9.01 18.41 5.31
C ILE A 58 -10.22 18.11 4.44
N GLN A 59 -10.31 18.77 3.30
CA GLN A 59 -11.34 18.49 2.30
C GLN A 59 -10.81 17.45 1.32
N PRO A 60 -11.62 16.44 0.94
CA PRO A 60 -11.24 15.54 -0.14
C PRO A 60 -11.07 16.35 -1.43
N LEU A 61 -9.99 16.12 -2.17
CA LEU A 61 -9.86 16.65 -3.53
C LEU A 61 -11.00 16.07 -4.36
N GLY A 62 -11.70 16.94 -5.11
CA GLY A 62 -12.73 16.49 -6.04
C GLY A 62 -12.14 15.60 -7.13
N ASP A 63 -12.95 14.67 -7.63
CA ASP A 63 -12.51 13.65 -8.60
C ASP A 63 -11.81 14.26 -9.83
N GLU A 64 -12.30 15.41 -10.32
CA GLU A 64 -11.70 16.16 -11.44
C GLU A 64 -10.23 16.56 -11.17
N VAL A 65 -9.94 17.04 -9.96
CA VAL A 65 -8.59 17.46 -9.56
C VAL A 65 -7.67 16.25 -9.39
N VAL A 66 -8.21 15.12 -8.94
CA VAL A 66 -7.45 13.87 -8.80
C VAL A 66 -7.06 13.32 -10.17
N GLU A 67 -7.98 13.35 -11.14
CA GLU A 67 -7.71 12.92 -12.52
C GLU A 67 -6.67 13.83 -13.19
N GLU A 68 -6.76 15.15 -13.01
CA GLU A 68 -5.78 16.10 -13.53
C GLU A 68 -4.37 15.85 -12.95
N LEU A 69 -4.26 15.70 -11.62
CA LEU A 69 -2.98 15.41 -10.96
C LEU A 69 -2.39 14.06 -11.38
N GLN A 70 -3.23 13.04 -11.58
CA GLN A 70 -2.79 11.74 -12.10
C GLN A 70 -2.26 11.86 -13.53
N HIS A 71 -2.93 12.65 -14.37
CA HIS A 71 -2.49 12.88 -15.74
C HIS A 71 -1.15 13.64 -15.77
N GLU A 72 -0.99 14.68 -14.96
CA GLU A 72 0.28 15.41 -14.83
C GLU A 72 1.41 14.51 -14.33
N MET A 73 1.17 13.72 -13.28
CA MET A 73 2.16 12.78 -12.74
C MET A 73 2.62 11.77 -13.80
N ASN A 74 1.68 11.21 -14.57
CA ASN A 74 2.01 10.26 -15.63
C ASN A 74 2.85 10.89 -16.74
N ASN A 75 2.55 12.14 -17.12
CA ASN A 75 3.32 12.86 -18.13
C ASN A 75 4.74 13.17 -17.64
N ILE A 76 4.92 13.50 -16.36
CA ILE A 76 6.23 13.73 -15.75
C ILE A 76 7.04 12.43 -15.73
N LEU A 77 6.44 11.31 -15.33
CA LEU A 77 7.13 10.01 -15.34
C LEU A 77 7.57 9.61 -16.75
N SER A 78 6.70 9.73 -17.76
CA SER A 78 7.07 9.40 -19.14
C SER A 78 8.20 10.28 -19.67
N ALA A 79 8.20 11.57 -19.32
CA ALA A 79 9.26 12.49 -19.74
C ALA A 79 10.63 12.15 -19.11
N GLN A 80 10.64 11.67 -17.86
CA GLN A 80 11.87 11.23 -17.20
C GLN A 80 12.44 9.94 -17.82
N ASP A 81 11.58 9.02 -18.25
CA ASP A 81 12.00 7.81 -18.95
C ASP A 81 12.61 8.13 -20.33
N ASP A 82 12.05 9.11 -21.05
CA ASP A 82 12.59 9.59 -22.32
C ASP A 82 13.94 10.33 -22.14
N GLU A 83 14.08 11.16 -21.11
CA GLU A 83 15.35 11.84 -20.77
C GLU A 83 16.45 10.84 -20.37
N ALA A 84 16.10 9.81 -19.60
CA ALA A 84 17.02 8.75 -19.20
C ALA A 84 17.50 7.92 -20.40
N ASN A 85 16.59 7.56 -21.32
CA ASN A 85 16.94 6.83 -22.53
C ASN A 85 17.80 7.66 -23.50
N ASN A 86 17.51 8.96 -23.65
CA ASN A 86 18.27 9.83 -24.55
C ASN A 86 19.70 10.08 -24.03
N ASN A 87 19.87 10.17 -22.69
CA ASN A 87 21.18 10.29 -22.08
C ASN A 87 22.01 9.00 -22.20
N ASN A 88 21.39 7.82 -22.08
CA ASN A 88 22.09 6.56 -22.28
C ASN A 88 22.51 6.38 -23.75
N ASN A 89 21.63 6.67 -24.70
CA ASN A 89 21.95 6.58 -26.13
C ASN A 89 23.09 7.54 -26.53
N ASN A 90 23.09 8.78 -26.03
CA ASN A 90 24.18 9.73 -26.32
C ASN A 90 25.50 9.32 -25.67
N LYS A 91 25.46 8.67 -24.50
CA LYS A 91 26.66 8.14 -23.84
C LYS A 91 27.26 6.96 -24.60
N GLU A 92 26.43 6.01 -25.03
CA GLU A 92 26.87 4.86 -25.84
C GLU A 92 27.46 5.33 -27.19
N LEU A 93 26.83 6.31 -27.84
CA LEU A 93 27.34 6.87 -29.11
C LEU A 93 28.70 7.57 -28.92
N SER A 94 28.91 8.28 -27.80
CA SER A 94 30.21 8.92 -27.53
C SER A 94 31.32 7.92 -27.22
N GLU A 95 31.00 6.81 -26.54
CA GLU A 95 31.97 5.75 -26.23
C GLU A 95 32.39 4.98 -27.51
N GLU A 96 31.47 4.80 -28.48
CA GLU A 96 31.78 4.17 -29.78
C GLU A 96 32.75 5.00 -30.64
N TYR A 97 32.59 6.32 -30.69
CA TYR A 97 33.51 7.20 -31.43
C TYR A 97 34.90 7.32 -30.79
N GLU A 98 35.02 7.16 -29.47
CA GLU A 98 36.32 7.13 -28.79
C GLU A 98 37.07 5.81 -29.02
N GLU A 99 36.37 4.69 -29.26
CA GLU A 99 37.00 3.41 -29.58
C GLU A 99 37.50 3.32 -31.04
N GLU A 100 36.87 4.03 -31.99
CA GLU A 100 37.30 4.05 -33.40
C GLU A 100 38.57 4.89 -33.65
N GLU A 101 38.82 5.96 -32.87
CA GLU A 101 40.02 6.81 -33.06
C GLU A 101 41.34 6.18 -32.60
N VAL A 102 41.32 5.07 -31.85
CA VAL A 102 42.53 4.41 -31.33
C VAL A 102 43.06 3.32 -32.30
N GLY A 103 42.44 3.16 -33.47
CA GLY A 103 42.63 2.02 -34.37
C GLY A 103 43.49 2.21 -35.62
N GLU A 104 44.24 3.31 -35.80
CA GLU A 104 45.14 3.49 -36.94
C GLU A 104 46.58 3.82 -36.51
N GLU A 105 47.43 2.79 -36.39
CA GLU A 105 48.91 2.87 -36.45
C GLU A 105 49.43 2.26 -37.76
#